data_AF-A0A2E8VB21-F1
#
_entry.id   AF-A0A2E8VB21-F1
#
_cell.length_a   1.000
_cell.length_b   1.000
_cell.length_c   1.000
_cell.angle_alpha   90.00
_cell.angle_beta   90.00
_cell.angle_gamma   90.00
#
_symmetry.space_group_name_H-M   'P 1'
#
loop_
_entity.id
_entity.type
_entity.pdbx_description
1 polymer ?
#
loop_
_entity_poly.entity_id
_entity_poly.type
_entity_poly.pdbx_seq_one_letter_code
_entity_poly.pdbx_strand_id
1 'polypeptide(L)' 'MALTRRQFLTLMGGSAGAAVLFQACGLPEEELLIDAPIEMPEDLVTGTDNWYATTCKCCDTAQGIVVRVMEGRAKKVEGN' A
#
# COMPACT_ATOMS: atom_id res chain seq x y z
N MET A 1 -7.60 1.11 53.09
CA MET A 1 -8.90 1.73 52.77
C MET A 1 -9.65 0.78 51.85
N ALA A 2 -10.88 0.40 52.18
CA ALA A 2 -11.66 -0.49 51.31
C ALA A 2 -12.10 0.26 50.05
N LEU A 3 -11.92 -0.35 48.88
CA LEU A 3 -12.41 0.20 47.61
C LEU A 3 -13.94 0.20 47.60
N THR A 4 -14.54 1.34 47.26
CA THR A 4 -15.99 1.38 47.04
C THR A 4 -16.33 0.72 45.69
N ARG A 5 -17.52 0.14 45.58
CA ARG A 5 -18.01 -0.49 44.34
C ARG A 5 -17.91 0.45 43.13
N ARG A 6 -18.17 1.75 43.33
CA ARG A 6 -18.05 2.77 42.28
C ARG A 6 -16.60 2.94 41.82
N GLN A 7 -15.65 3.05 42.74
CA GLN A 7 -14.23 3.19 42.42
C GLN A 7 -13.69 1.96 41.68
N PHE A 8 -14.12 0.76 42.10
CA PHE A 8 -13.76 -0.48 41.40
C PHE A 8 -14.27 -0.48 39.94
N LEU A 9 -15.55 -0.15 39.74
CA LEU A 9 -16.14 -0.12 38.39
C LEU A 9 -15.53 0.97 37.50
N THR A 10 -15.21 2.15 38.05
CA THR A 10 -14.54 3.22 37.30
C THR A 10 -13.12 2.83 36.89
N LEU A 11 -12.37 2.19 37.78
CA LEU A 11 -11.00 1.75 37.49
C LEU A 11 -10.98 0.62 36.44
N MET A 12 -11.86 -0.36 36.59
CA MET A 12 -11.99 -1.48 35.63
C MET A 12 -12.52 -1.00 34.27
N GLY A 13 -13.53 -0.14 34.25
CA GLY A 13 -14.07 0.40 33.00
C GLY A 13 -13.09 1.32 32.27
N GLY A 14 -12.36 2.17 33.01
CA GLY A 14 -11.36 3.07 32.43
C GLY A 14 -10.15 2.33 31.85
N SER A 15 -9.67 1.29 32.53
CA SER A 15 -8.56 0.45 32.05
C SER A 15 -8.94 -0.39 30.83
N ALA A 16 -10.13 -1.01 30.84
CA ALA A 16 -10.64 -1.75 29.68
C ALA A 16 -10.86 -0.84 28.47
N GLY A 17 -11.44 0.36 28.67
CA GLY A 17 -11.65 1.33 27.59
C GLY A 17 -10.35 1.84 26.98
N ALA A 18 -9.33 2.13 27.80
CA ALA A 18 -8.02 2.56 27.31
C ALA A 18 -7.35 1.48 26.46
N ALA A 19 -7.39 0.21 26.89
CA ALA A 19 -6.80 -0.90 26.13
C ALA A 19 -7.41 -1.05 24.74
N VAL A 20 -8.74 -0.93 24.61
CA VAL A 20 -9.44 -0.99 23.33
C VAL A 20 -9.07 0.19 22.42
N LEU A 21 -8.99 1.40 22.96
CA LEU A 21 -8.60 2.59 22.18
C LEU A 21 -7.19 2.48 21.61
N PHE A 22 -6.23 1.92 22.37
CA PHE A 22 -4.87 1.73 21.87
C PHE A 22 -4.77 0.61 20.82
N GLN A 23 -5.62 -0.41 20.89
CA GLN A 23 -5.68 -1.49 19.89
C GLN A 23 -6.44 -1.08 18.62
N ALA A 24 -7.33 -0.09 18.69
CA ALA A 24 -8.13 0.35 17.54
C ALA A 24 -7.32 1.03 16.43
N CYS A 25 -6.11 1.54 16.73
CA CYS A 25 -5.17 2.10 15.73
C CYS A 25 -4.04 1.11 15.36
N GLY A 26 -4.26 -0.19 15.56
CA GLY A 26 -3.29 -1.22 15.19
C GLY A 26 -2.92 -1.16 13.71
N LEU A 27 -1.62 -1.22 13.41
CA LEU A 27 -1.13 -1.52 12.07
C LEU A 27 -1.71 -2.86 11.64
N PRO A 28 -2.06 -3.04 10.35
CA PRO A 28 -2.47 -4.34 9.86
C PRO A 28 -1.40 -5.38 10.21
N GLU A 29 -1.84 -6.52 10.76
CA GLU A 29 -0.95 -7.60 11.20
C GLU A 29 -0.16 -8.22 10.04
N GLU A 30 -0.69 -8.10 8.83
CA GLU A 30 -0.07 -8.60 7.61
C GLU A 30 0.31 -7.42 6.71
N GLU A 31 1.63 -7.26 6.51
CA GLU A 31 2.13 -6.56 5.33
C GLU A 31 1.89 -7.47 4.12
N LEU A 32 1.34 -6.91 3.04
CA LEU A 32 1.22 -7.62 1.77
C LEU A 32 2.62 -7.78 1.17
N LEU A 33 3.29 -8.86 1.55
CA LEU A 33 4.53 -9.31 0.94
C LEU A 33 4.17 -10.08 -0.33
N ILE A 34 4.25 -9.40 -1.47
CA ILE A 34 4.09 -10.03 -2.77
C ILE A 34 5.42 -10.69 -3.13
N ASP A 35 5.41 -12.02 -3.20
CA ASP A 35 6.56 -12.79 -3.68
C ASP A 35 6.89 -12.46 -5.15
N ALA A 36 8.14 -12.69 -5.53
CA ALA A 36 8.57 -12.57 -6.92
C ALA A 36 7.75 -13.48 -7.85
N PRO A 37 7.50 -13.07 -9.10
CA PRO A 37 6.80 -13.91 -10.07
C PRO A 37 7.54 -15.23 -10.30
N ILE A 38 6.80 -16.31 -10.57
CA ILE A 38 7.34 -17.66 -10.81
C ILE A 38 8.35 -17.64 -11.97
N GLU A 39 8.07 -16.84 -13.00
CA GLU A 39 8.98 -16.58 -14.11
C GLU A 39 9.33 -15.10 -14.11
N MET A 40 10.58 -14.80 -13.78
CA MET A 40 11.09 -13.42 -13.78
C MET A 40 11.55 -13.04 -15.19
N PRO A 41 10.92 -12.04 -15.83
CA PRO A 41 11.41 -11.51 -17.10
C PRO A 41 12.80 -10.89 -16.92
N GLU A 42 13.65 -11.02 -17.94
CA GLU A 42 15.00 -10.44 -17.94
C GLU A 42 15.00 -8.91 -17.78
N ASP A 43 14.00 -8.24 -18.35
CA ASP A 43 13.85 -6.79 -18.30
C ASP A 43 13.12 -6.29 -17.03
N LEU A 44 12.68 -7.19 -16.14
CA LEU A 44 11.94 -6.82 -14.93
C LEU A 44 12.91 -6.60 -13.76
N VAL A 45 13.40 -5.37 -13.61
CA VAL A 45 14.20 -4.99 -12.45
C VAL A 45 13.29 -4.44 -11.36
N THR A 46 13.26 -5.09 -10.19
CA THR A 46 12.44 -4.68 -9.05
C THR A 46 12.90 -3.33 -8.49
N GLY A 47 11.95 -2.46 -8.19
CA GLY A 47 12.23 -1.15 -7.59
C GLY A 47 12.86 -0.09 -8.50
N THR A 48 13.09 -0.37 -9.79
CA THR A 48 13.61 0.61 -10.76
C THR A 48 12.62 0.91 -11.88
N ASP A 49 12.71 2.13 -12.40
CA ASP A 49 11.86 2.62 -13.48
C ASP A 49 12.33 2.08 -14.83
N ASN A 50 11.44 1.37 -15.55
CA ASN A 50 11.67 1.01 -16.95
C ASN A 50 10.89 1.93 -17.88
N TRP A 51 11.53 2.43 -18.93
CA TRP A 51 10.91 3.33 -19.91
C TRP A 51 10.81 2.66 -21.27
N TYR A 52 9.59 2.57 -21.79
CA TYR A 52 9.31 1.95 -23.09
C TYR A 52 8.75 2.98 -24.06
N ALA A 53 9.31 3.01 -25.28
CA ALA A 53 8.74 3.78 -26.37
C ALA A 53 7.55 3.04 -26.98
N THR A 54 6.43 3.73 -27.12
CA THR A 54 5.21 3.17 -27.74
C THR A 54 4.41 4.28 -28.43
N THR A 55 3.26 3.92 -29.00
CA THR A 55 2.37 4.84 -29.71
C THR A 55 1.00 4.89 -29.06
N CYS A 56 0.50 6.10 -28.78
CA CYS A 56 -0.88 6.33 -28.37
C CYS A 56 -1.79 6.41 -29.60
N LYS A 57 -2.93 5.70 -29.57
CA LYS A 57 -3.95 5.67 -30.65
C LYS A 57 -5.32 6.18 -30.17
N CYS A 58 -5.35 7.04 -29.15
CA CYS A 58 -6.59 7.62 -28.65
C CYS A 58 -7.15 8.74 -29.54
N CYS A 59 -6.36 9.25 -30.48
CA CYS A 59 -6.74 10.27 -31.46
C CYS A 59 -6.53 9.73 -32.88
N ASP A 60 -7.03 10.46 -33.89
CA ASP A 60 -6.89 10.09 -35.32
C ASP A 60 -5.44 10.00 -35.80
N THR A 61 -4.50 10.54 -35.01
CA THR A 61 -3.06 10.46 -35.25
C THR A 61 -2.40 9.54 -34.23
N ALA A 62 -1.48 8.68 -34.70
CA ALA A 62 -0.63 7.89 -33.83
C ALA A 62 0.50 8.78 -33.27
N GLN A 63 0.44 9.08 -31.97
CA GLN A 63 1.42 9.94 -31.30
C GLN A 63 2.47 9.09 -30.59
N GLY A 64 3.75 9.47 -30.74
CA GLY A 64 4.85 8.83 -30.01
C GLY A 64 4.82 9.22 -28.53
N ILE A 65 4.91 8.23 -27.66
CA ILE A 65 4.96 8.43 -26.20
C ILE A 65 6.02 7.52 -25.58
N VAL A 66 6.48 7.90 -24.40
CA VAL A 66 7.33 7.06 -23.54
C VAL A 66 6.55 6.73 -22.27
N VAL A 67 6.52 5.45 -21.91
CA VAL A 67 5.74 4.96 -20.77
C VAL A 67 6.67 4.43 -19.69
N ARG A 68 6.55 4.98 -18.49
CA ARG A 68 7.19 4.43 -17.29
C ARG A 68 6.41 3.23 -16.81
N VAL A 69 7.09 2.11 -16.71
CA VAL A 69 6.58 0.83 -16.26
C VAL A 69 7.31 0.44 -14.97
N MET A 70 6.53 0.18 -13.92
CA MET A 70 7.00 -0.36 -12.65
C MET A 70 6.46 -1.77 -12.51
N GLU A 71 7.34 -2.76 -12.43
CA GLU A 71 6.97 -4.16 -12.21
C GLU A 71 5.89 -4.66 -13.21
N GLY A 72 6.07 -4.31 -14.50
CA GLY A 72 5.13 -4.67 -15.57
C GLY A 72 3.86 -3.81 -15.65
N ARG A 73 3.66 -2.85 -14.74
CA ARG A 73 2.50 -1.94 -14.74
C ARG A 73 2.87 -0.55 -15.24
N ALA A 74 2.13 -0.03 -16.22
CA ALA A 74 2.25 1.37 -16.63
C ALA A 74 1.83 2.30 -15.48
N LYS A 75 2.73 3.19 -15.05
CA LYS A 75 2.49 4.17 -13.97
C LYS A 75 2.42 5.61 -14.44
N LYS A 76 3.12 5.94 -15.54
CA LYS A 76 3.18 7.31 -16.08
C LYS A 76 3.41 7.29 -17.58
N VAL A 77 2.83 8.26 -18.28
CA VAL A 77 3.00 8.49 -19.71
C VAL A 77 3.61 9.87 -19.91
N GLU A 78 4.61 9.97 -20.78
CA GLU A 78 5.29 11.20 -21.20
C GLU A 78 5.34 11.28 -22.73
N GLY A 79 5.56 12.49 -23.27
CA GLY A 79 5.82 12.68 -24.69
C GLY A 79 7.19 12.15 -25.07
N ASN A 80 7.30 11.57 -26.27
CA ASN A 80 8.57 11.22 -26.88
C ASN A 80 9.16 12.40 -27.64
#